data_AF-A0AAP3EMZ6-F1
#
_entry.id   AF-A0AAP3EMZ6-F1
#
_cell.length_a   1.000
_cell.length_b   1.000
_cell.length_c   1.000
_cell.angle_alpha   90.00
_cell.angle_beta   90.00
_cell.angle_gamma   90.00
#
_symmetry.space_group_name_H-M   'P 1'
#
loop_
_entity.id
_entity.type
_entity.pdbx_description
1 polymer ?
#
loop_
_entity_poly.entity_id
_entity_poly.type
_entity_poly.pdbx_seq_one_letter_code
_entity_poly.pdbx_strand_id
1 'polypeptide(L)'
;VYLDLKKWADAKLTEKALSILMSKDNVYKYPDQDVMNVLLKGMTLFLPREYNTIYTIKSELKDKTHQNYKKLITETTLLIHYTGATKPWHKWAIYPSVKYYKIALERSPWKDDSPRD
;
A
#
# COMPACT_ATOMS: atom_id res chain seq x y z
N VAL A 1 -2.25 -6.87 4.81
CA VAL A 1 -1.65 -7.85 5.73
C VAL A 1 -2.68 -8.93 5.99
N TYR A 2 -2.32 -10.20 5.89
CA TYR A 2 -3.14 -11.32 6.34
C TYR A 2 -2.56 -11.80 7.68
N LEU A 3 -3.40 -11.93 8.72
CA LEU A 3 -2.93 -12.02 10.10
C LEU A 3 -3.62 -13.14 10.87
N ASP A 4 -2.83 -13.93 11.60
CA ASP A 4 -3.32 -14.88 12.61
C ASP A 4 -3.61 -14.12 13.92
N LEU A 5 -4.89 -13.78 14.13
CA LEU A 5 -5.31 -13.00 15.28
C LEU A 5 -5.12 -13.73 16.61
N LYS A 6 -5.20 -15.06 16.63
CA LYS A 6 -5.02 -15.85 17.85
C LYS A 6 -3.55 -15.79 18.30
N LYS A 7 -2.62 -16.10 17.38
CA LYS A 7 -1.18 -15.98 17.68
C LYS A 7 -0.78 -14.55 18.03
N TRP A 8 -1.38 -13.56 17.35
CA TRP A 8 -1.13 -12.16 17.64
C TRP A 8 -1.50 -11.78 19.07
N ALA A 9 -2.68 -12.19 19.53
CA ALA A 9 -3.16 -11.96 20.88
C ALA A 9 -2.34 -12.74 21.92
N ASP A 10 -2.11 -14.04 21.70
CA ASP A 10 -1.36 -14.90 22.62
C ASP A 10 0.08 -14.38 22.85
N ALA A 11 0.71 -13.84 21.79
CA ALA A 11 2.05 -13.26 21.85
C ALA A 11 2.10 -11.78 22.30
N LYS A 12 0.94 -11.16 22.57
CA LYS A 12 0.81 -9.75 23.00
C LYS A 12 1.56 -8.78 22.08
N LEU A 13 1.39 -8.95 20.77
CA LEU A 13 2.17 -8.23 19.76
C LEU A 13 1.80 -6.75 19.67
N THR A 14 0.55 -6.39 19.96
CA THR A 14 0.12 -4.98 19.99
C THR A 14 0.87 -4.20 21.06
N GLU A 15 0.92 -4.72 22.28
CA GLU A 15 1.59 -4.10 23.42
C GLU A 15 3.09 -3.98 23.19
N LYS A 16 3.71 -5.02 22.62
CA LYS A 16 5.12 -4.99 22.22
C LYS A 16 5.38 -3.93 21.16
N ALA A 17 4.56 -3.85 20.11
CA ALA A 17 4.70 -2.83 19.06
C ALA A 17 4.58 -1.41 19.65
N LEU A 18 3.59 -1.17 20.51
CA LEU A 18 3.41 0.12 21.18
C LEU A 18 4.59 0.46 22.09
N SER A 19 5.13 -0.51 22.83
CA SER A 19 6.31 -0.26 23.69
C SER A 19 7.54 0.18 22.89
N ILE A 20 7.76 -0.39 21.71
CA ILE A 20 8.84 0.00 20.80
C ILE A 20 8.59 1.41 20.23
N LEU A 21 7.36 1.69 19.78
CA LEU A 21 6.97 3.00 19.24
C LEU A 21 7.07 4.15 20.26
N MET A 22 6.80 3.87 21.53
CA MET A 22 6.88 4.85 22.62
C MET A 22 8.31 5.01 23.18
N SER A 23 9.25 4.15 22.78
CA SER A 23 10.65 4.29 23.19
C SER A 23 11.26 5.56 22.57
N LYS A 24 11.93 6.38 23.38
CA LYS A 24 12.60 7.60 22.90
C LYS A 24 13.90 7.31 22.14
N ASP A 25 14.36 6.06 22.18
CA ASP A 25 15.67 5.65 21.71
C ASP A 25 15.71 5.37 20.20
N ASN A 26 14.55 5.29 19.54
CA ASN A 26 14.48 4.95 18.12
C ASN A 26 13.61 5.93 17.34
N VAL A 27 14.18 6.57 16.32
CA VAL A 27 13.43 7.34 15.32
C VAL A 27 13.26 6.49 14.08
N TYR A 28 12.07 5.92 13.93
CA TYR A 28 11.69 5.13 12.76
C TYR A 28 11.20 6.03 11.63
N LYS A 29 11.62 5.75 10.39
CA LYS A 29 11.20 6.51 9.21
C LYS A 29 9.76 6.20 8.85
N TYR A 30 9.36 4.95 9.02
CA TYR A 30 7.99 4.47 8.82
C TYR A 30 7.56 3.75 10.10
N PRO A 31 7.07 4.48 11.12
CA PRO A 31 6.99 3.97 12.48
C PRO A 31 6.31 2.62 12.63
N ASP A 32 5.10 2.48 12.10
CA ASP A 32 4.33 1.25 12.12
C ASP A 32 5.00 0.14 11.30
N GLN A 33 5.42 0.42 10.05
CA GLN A 33 6.01 -0.58 9.16
C GLN A 33 7.37 -1.10 9.66
N ASP A 34 8.23 -0.21 10.16
CA ASP A 34 9.56 -0.55 10.66
C ASP A 34 9.46 -1.37 11.95
N VAL A 35 8.58 -0.97 12.87
CA VAL A 35 8.34 -1.73 14.12
C VAL A 35 7.76 -3.10 13.81
N MET A 36 6.81 -3.22 12.89
CA MET A 36 6.30 -4.54 12.47
C MET A 36 7.41 -5.41 11.86
N ASN A 37 8.27 -4.86 11.00
CA ASN A 37 9.37 -5.60 10.39
C ASN A 37 10.36 -6.15 11.41
N VAL A 38 10.69 -5.37 12.45
CA VAL A 38 11.57 -5.81 13.55
C VAL A 38 10.86 -6.86 14.41
N LEU A 39 9.63 -6.56 14.84
CA LEU A 39 8.87 -7.41 15.76
C LEU A 39 8.53 -8.77 15.15
N LEU A 40 8.26 -8.83 13.85
CA LEU A 40 7.81 -10.05 13.15
C LEU A 40 8.93 -10.78 12.40
N LYS A 41 10.19 -10.42 12.65
CA LYS A 41 11.34 -11.08 12.04
C LYS A 41 11.33 -12.58 12.36
N GLY A 42 11.35 -13.41 11.33
CA GLY A 42 11.28 -14.88 11.46
C GLY A 42 9.88 -15.45 11.73
N MET A 43 8.85 -14.60 11.86
CA MET A 43 7.46 -14.99 12.10
C MET A 43 6.53 -14.64 10.94
N THR A 44 7.09 -14.26 9.78
CA THR A 44 6.36 -13.74 8.63
C THR A 44 6.42 -14.70 7.45
N LEU A 45 5.25 -15.06 6.91
CA LEU A 45 5.13 -15.70 5.60
C LEU A 45 5.05 -14.62 4.52
N PHE A 46 5.96 -14.64 3.56
CA PHE A 46 5.94 -13.70 2.45
C PHE A 46 4.97 -14.16 1.36
N LEU A 47 4.01 -13.32 1.03
CA LEU A 47 3.07 -13.56 -0.07
C LEU A 47 3.70 -13.16 -1.41
N PRO A 48 3.26 -13.78 -2.53
CA PRO A 48 3.60 -13.33 -3.86
C PRO A 48 3.27 -11.85 -4.08
N ARG A 49 4.05 -11.18 -4.92
CA ARG A 49 3.96 -9.74 -5.16
C ARG A 49 2.59 -9.32 -5.70
N GLU A 50 1.91 -10.21 -6.40
CA GLU A 50 0.59 -10.02 -6.99
C GLU A 50 -0.45 -9.58 -5.95
N TYR A 51 -0.29 -10.02 -4.69
CA TYR A 51 -1.15 -9.64 -3.56
C TYR A 51 -0.81 -8.28 -2.95
N ASN A 52 0.26 -7.62 -3.39
CA ASN A 52 0.64 -6.27 -2.97
C ASN A 52 1.54 -5.62 -4.04
N THR A 53 0.97 -5.38 -5.22
CA THR A 53 1.69 -4.74 -6.32
C THR A 53 1.78 -3.25 -6.06
N ILE A 54 2.91 -2.83 -5.49
CA ILE A 54 3.18 -1.44 -5.14
C ILE A 54 3.40 -0.62 -6.42
N TYR A 55 2.62 0.45 -6.56
CA TYR A 55 2.73 1.38 -7.67
C TYR A 55 2.62 2.82 -7.18
N THR A 56 3.42 3.72 -7.75
CA THR A 56 3.37 5.15 -7.42
C THR A 56 3.09 5.97 -8.67
N ILE A 57 2.07 6.83 -8.61
CA ILE A 57 1.69 7.70 -9.73
C ILE A 57 2.80 8.70 -10.07
N LYS A 58 3.65 9.04 -9.10
CA LYS A 58 4.86 9.84 -9.35
C LYS A 58 5.77 9.25 -10.45
N SER A 59 5.71 7.95 -10.70
CA SER A 59 6.45 7.32 -11.81
C SER A 59 5.98 7.80 -13.18
N GLU A 60 4.70 8.15 -13.32
CA GLU A 60 4.13 8.68 -14.57
C GLU A 60 4.71 10.03 -14.94
N LEU A 61 5.06 10.87 -13.96
CA LEU A 61 5.69 12.18 -14.20
C LEU A 61 7.06 12.06 -14.88
N LYS A 62 7.71 10.89 -14.78
CA LYS A 62 9.01 10.62 -15.39
C LYS A 62 8.91 9.80 -16.67
N ASP A 63 7.78 9.14 -16.90
CA ASP A 63 7.55 8.28 -18.06
C ASP A 63 6.76 9.02 -19.14
N LYS A 64 7.45 9.49 -20.19
CA LYS A 64 6.82 10.16 -21.33
C LYS A 64 5.82 9.28 -22.10
N THR A 65 5.94 7.95 -21.99
CA THR A 65 5.06 7.01 -22.72
C THR A 65 3.79 6.67 -21.95
N HIS A 66 3.82 6.86 -20.62
CA HIS A 66 2.78 6.38 -19.70
C HIS A 66 2.42 4.89 -19.86
N GLN A 67 3.39 4.07 -20.31
CA GLN A 67 3.21 2.63 -20.51
C GLN A 67 4.06 1.80 -19.55
N ASN A 68 5.04 2.38 -18.86
CA ASN A 68 5.92 1.61 -17.96
C ASN A 68 5.16 0.99 -16.78
N TYR A 69 3.98 1.50 -16.43
CA TYR A 69 3.14 0.86 -15.42
C TYR A 69 2.80 -0.60 -15.76
N LYS A 70 2.72 -0.97 -17.06
CA LYS A 70 2.46 -2.34 -17.52
C LYS A 70 3.58 -3.33 -17.17
N LYS A 71 4.78 -2.84 -16.87
CA LYS A 71 5.89 -3.69 -16.37
C LYS A 71 5.68 -4.13 -14.93
N LEU A 72 4.83 -3.41 -14.18
CA LEU A 72 4.58 -3.66 -12.75
C LEU A 72 3.17 -4.17 -12.51
N ILE A 73 2.17 -3.56 -13.15
CA ILE A 73 0.77 -3.95 -13.10
C ILE A 73 0.47 -4.78 -14.34
N THR A 74 0.39 -6.09 -14.13
CA THR A 74 0.23 -7.12 -15.16
C THR A 74 -1.12 -7.82 -15.00
N GLU A 75 -1.45 -8.73 -15.92
CA GLU A 75 -2.65 -9.57 -15.84
C GLU A 75 -2.67 -10.49 -14.59
N THR A 76 -1.51 -10.79 -14.01
CA THR A 76 -1.41 -11.58 -12.77
C THR A 76 -1.61 -10.74 -11.50
N THR A 77 -1.66 -9.42 -11.62
CA THR A 77 -1.82 -8.54 -10.46
C THR A 77 -3.20 -8.71 -9.83
N LEU A 78 -3.24 -9.04 -8.54
CA LEU A 78 -4.48 -9.24 -7.79
C LEU A 78 -4.84 -8.00 -6.96
N LEU A 79 -3.85 -7.31 -6.38
CA LEU A 79 -4.05 -6.10 -5.59
C LEU A 79 -3.02 -5.03 -5.95
N ILE A 80 -3.49 -3.88 -6.41
CA ILE A 80 -2.67 -2.69 -6.66
C ILE A 80 -2.66 -1.81 -5.42
N HIS A 81 -1.46 -1.52 -4.91
CA HIS A 81 -1.27 -0.59 -3.81
C HIS A 81 -0.68 0.72 -4.31
N TYR A 82 -1.53 1.74 -4.49
CA TYR A 82 -1.12 3.09 -4.88
C TYR A 82 -0.45 3.84 -3.71
N THR A 83 0.88 3.74 -3.61
CA THR A 83 1.69 4.31 -2.51
C THR A 83 2.21 5.72 -2.79
N GLY A 84 2.65 6.38 -1.71
CA GLY A 84 3.16 7.75 -1.75
C GLY A 84 2.07 8.82 -1.68
N ALA A 85 2.48 10.08 -1.80
CA ALA A 85 1.58 11.24 -1.67
C ALA A 85 0.62 11.41 -2.87
N THR A 86 0.99 10.90 -4.04
CA THR A 86 0.21 11.03 -5.27
C THR A 86 -0.80 9.90 -5.38
N LYS A 87 -2.10 10.22 -5.48
CA LYS A 87 -3.19 9.25 -5.37
C LYS A 87 -4.09 9.25 -6.61
N PRO A 88 -4.71 8.10 -6.95
CA PRO A 88 -5.48 7.96 -8.18
C PRO A 88 -6.80 8.73 -8.15
N TRP A 89 -7.25 9.16 -6.97
CA TRP A 89 -8.41 10.03 -6.79
C TRP A 89 -8.10 11.53 -6.96
N HIS A 90 -6.83 11.90 -7.18
CA HIS A 90 -6.49 13.29 -7.45
C HIS A 90 -6.99 13.71 -8.83
N LYS A 91 -7.54 14.92 -8.97
CA LYS A 91 -8.05 15.44 -10.27
C LYS A 91 -7.01 15.36 -11.39
N TRP A 92 -5.76 15.67 -11.07
CA TRP A 92 -4.65 15.68 -12.02
C TRP A 92 -4.11 14.30 -12.39
N ALA A 93 -4.51 13.23 -11.68
CA ALA A 93 -4.01 11.87 -11.91
C ALA A 93 -4.70 11.22 -13.13
N ILE A 94 -4.50 11.80 -14.32
CA ILE A 94 -5.12 11.38 -15.58
C ILE A 94 -4.12 10.50 -16.35
N TYR A 95 -3.73 9.37 -15.76
CA TYR A 95 -2.79 8.42 -16.36
C TYR A 95 -3.42 7.06 -16.68
N PRO A 96 -2.94 6.32 -17.68
CA PRO A 96 -3.45 4.98 -17.99
C PRO A 96 -3.34 4.00 -16.80
N SER A 97 -2.33 4.16 -15.95
CA SER A 97 -2.16 3.34 -14.74
C SER A 97 -3.27 3.48 -13.70
N VAL A 98 -4.05 4.57 -13.72
CA VAL A 98 -5.14 4.78 -12.76
C VAL A 98 -6.48 4.19 -13.23
N LYS A 99 -6.55 3.61 -14.44
CA LYS A 99 -7.79 3.03 -14.99
C LYS A 99 -8.45 2.03 -14.06
N TYR A 100 -7.65 1.21 -13.36
CA TYR A 100 -8.15 0.19 -12.43
C TYR A 100 -8.85 0.81 -11.22
N TYR A 101 -8.33 1.92 -10.70
CA TYR A 101 -9.00 2.69 -9.66
C TYR A 101 -10.31 3.31 -10.18
N LYS A 102 -10.31 3.89 -11.38
CA LYS A 102 -11.52 4.50 -11.98
C LYS A 102 -12.65 3.49 -12.17
N ILE A 103 -12.33 2.29 -12.69
CA ILE A 103 -13.30 1.19 -12.81
C ILE A 103 -13.88 0.81 -11.44
N ALA A 104 -13.05 0.74 -10.41
CA ALA A 104 -13.51 0.45 -9.05
C ALA A 104 -14.40 1.58 -8.50
N LEU A 105 -14.02 2.84 -8.70
CA LEU A 105 -14.77 4.02 -8.28
C LEU A 105 -16.17 4.06 -8.92
N GLU A 106 -16.25 3.86 -10.24
CA GLU A 106 -17.51 3.82 -11.00
C GLU A 106 -18.48 2.74 -10.51
N ARG A 107 -17.94 1.62 -9.99
CA ARG A 107 -18.71 0.50 -9.43
C ARG A 107 -18.96 0.62 -7.93
N SER A 108 -18.46 1.67 -7.30
CA SER A 108 -18.59 1.89 -5.87
C SER A 108 -19.74 2.84 -5.53
N PRO A 109 -20.18 2.89 -4.26
CA PRO A 109 -21.11 3.92 -3.79
C PRO A 109 -20.62 5.36 -3.96
N TRP A 110 -19.31 5.56 -4.15
CA TRP A 110 -18.67 6.88 -4.31
C TRP A 110 -18.51 7.29 -5.77
N LYS A 111 -19.18 6.63 -6.72
CA LYS A 111 -19.06 6.94 -8.16
C LYS A 111 -19.35 8.41 -8.50
N ASP A 112 -20.19 9.07 -7.70
CA ASP A 112 -20.61 10.46 -7.88
C ASP A 112 -19.79 11.44 -7.03
N ASP A 113 -18.80 10.94 -6.27
CA ASP A 113 -17.89 11.80 -5.50
C ASP A 113 -17.02 12.62 -6.47
N SER A 114 -16.89 13.91 -6.16
CA SER A 114 -15.94 14.75 -6.87
C SER A 114 -14.50 14.29 -6.61
N PRO A 115 -13.63 14.25 -7.63
CA PRO A 115 -12.24 13.92 -7.41
C PRO A 115 -11.59 14.95 -6.46
N ARG A 116 -10.66 14.48 -5.63
CA ARG A 116 -10.05 15.28 -4.55
C ARG A 116 -8.77 15.95 -5.05
N ASP A 117 -8.22 16.90 -4.29
CA ASP A 117 -6.91 17.51 -4.52
C ASP A 117 -6.05 17.41 -3.26
#